data_AF-A0A3N5L2A9-F1
#
_entry.id   AF-A0A3N5L2A9-F1
#
_cell.length_a   1.000
_cell.length_b   1.000
_cell.length_c   1.000
_cell.angle_alpha   90.00
_cell.angle_beta   90.00
_cell.angle_gamma   90.00
#
_symmetry.space_group_name_H-M   'P 1'
#
loop_
_entity.id
_entity.type
_entity.pdbx_description
1 polymer ?
#
loop_
_entity_poly.entity_id
_entity_poly.type
_entity_poly.pdbx_seq_one_letter_code
_entity_poly.pdbx_strand_id
1 'polypeptide(L)'
;MTKRLLWMAVVLVSAGVASGQAQVRLGETQQTQWRGLAISMAAHGAASGFDAWTSWGRPERNVLLADGGRFGAGSAYKNAGMFAGASLVEVLVVKKWGKRHPWVTRACQIANFTAAGMLASAGVSNLRRR
;
A
#
# COMPACT_ATOMS: atom_id res chain seq x y z
N MET A 1 12.70 17.84 -20.21
CA MET A 1 12.60 17.94 -18.73
C MET A 1 12.14 16.64 -18.02
N THR A 2 11.88 15.55 -18.72
CA THR A 2 11.26 14.32 -18.16
C THR A 2 12.24 13.29 -17.57
N LYS A 3 13.49 13.25 -18.03
CA LYS A 3 14.48 12.26 -17.56
C LYS A 3 14.98 12.50 -16.13
N ARG A 4 15.07 13.75 -15.68
CA ARG A 4 15.56 14.09 -14.32
C ARG A 4 14.58 13.68 -13.21
N LEU A 5 13.27 13.79 -13.46
CA LEU A 5 12.24 13.37 -12.52
C LEU A 5 12.21 11.84 -12.33
N LEU A 6 12.47 11.08 -13.40
CA LEU A 6 12.53 9.62 -13.34
C LEU A 6 13.71 9.14 -12.48
N TRP A 7 14.87 9.77 -12.61
CA TRP A 7 16.05 9.48 -11.77
C TRP A 7 15.86 9.88 -10.32
N MET A 8 15.17 11.00 -10.03
CA MET A 8 14.84 11.37 -8.65
C MET A 8 13.88 10.38 -7.98
N ALA A 9 12.91 9.84 -8.72
CA ALA A 9 12.00 8.82 -8.21
C ALA A 9 12.76 7.51 -7.87
N VAL A 10 13.71 7.09 -8.70
CA VAL A 10 14.55 5.90 -8.43
C VAL A 10 15.46 6.13 -7.22
N VAL A 11 16.03 7.33 -7.05
CA VAL A 11 16.88 7.68 -5.89
C VAL A 11 16.06 7.75 -4.59
N LEU A 12 14.84 8.27 -4.63
CA LEU A 12 13.93 8.27 -3.48
C LEU A 12 13.50 6.86 -3.06
N VAL A 13 13.25 5.96 -4.03
CA VAL A 13 12.92 4.56 -3.75
C VAL A 13 14.13 3.81 -3.16
N SER A 14 15.35 4.09 -3.62
CA SER A 14 16.57 3.42 -3.12
C SER A 14 17.10 3.98 -1.80
N ALA A 15 16.90 5.28 -1.51
CA ALA A 15 17.18 5.85 -0.19
C ALA A 15 16.23 5.32 0.91
N GLY A 16 15.00 4.92 0.54
CA GLY A 16 14.09 4.20 1.44
C GLY A 16 14.57 2.80 1.80
N VAL A 17 15.33 2.14 0.93
CA VAL A 17 15.84 0.78 1.16
C VAL A 17 17.13 0.78 2.00
N ALA A 18 17.99 1.80 1.84
CA ALA A 18 19.27 1.89 2.57
C ALA A 18 19.12 2.38 4.02
N SER A 19 18.09 3.19 4.33
CA SER A 19 17.86 3.76 5.67
C SER A 19 17.37 2.73 6.72
N GLY A 20 17.05 1.51 6.31
CA GLY A 20 16.43 0.49 7.18
C GLY A 20 17.39 -0.29 8.10
N GLN A 21 18.71 -0.07 8.04
CA GLN A 21 19.69 -0.93 8.71
C GLN A 21 20.24 -0.42 10.06
N ALA A 22 19.93 0.79 10.53
CA ALA A 22 20.71 1.39 11.63
C ALA A 22 20.10 1.41 13.05
N GLN A 23 18.90 0.90 13.32
CA GLN A 23 18.36 0.90 14.69
C GLN A 23 17.69 -0.43 15.08
N VAL A 24 18.49 -1.29 15.72
CA VAL A 24 18.03 -2.46 16.48
C VAL A 24 18.37 -2.20 17.94
N ARG A 25 17.45 -1.58 18.70
CA ARG A 25 17.43 -1.63 20.17
C ARG A 25 16.40 -2.69 20.59
N LEU A 26 16.88 -3.73 21.26
CA LEU A 26 16.20 -5.02 21.46
C LEU A 26 15.04 -5.03 22.48
N GLY A 27 14.59 -3.88 22.99
CA GLY A 27 13.52 -3.81 24.02
C GLY A 27 12.28 -2.99 23.62
N GLU A 28 12.44 -1.86 22.94
CA GLU A 28 11.33 -0.96 22.53
C GLU A 28 10.72 -1.33 21.17
N THR A 29 11.27 -2.35 20.51
CA THR A 29 10.96 -2.67 19.11
C THR A 29 9.58 -3.29 18.92
N GLN A 30 9.07 -4.08 19.87
CA GLN A 30 7.83 -4.83 19.62
C GLN A 30 6.59 -3.94 19.57
N GLN A 31 6.43 -2.99 20.50
CA GLN A 31 5.28 -2.08 20.54
C GLN A 31 5.35 -1.04 19.40
N THR A 32 6.55 -0.58 19.08
CA THR A 32 6.81 0.34 17.95
C THR A 32 6.53 -0.33 16.59
N GLN A 33 6.83 -1.63 16.46
CA GLN A 33 6.61 -2.40 15.23
C GLN A 33 5.13 -2.54 14.86
N TRP A 34 4.26 -2.83 15.84
CA TRP A 34 2.81 -2.92 15.58
C TRP A 34 2.18 -1.56 15.26
N ARG A 35 2.66 -0.49 15.89
CA ARG A 35 2.24 0.88 15.53
C ARG A 35 2.61 1.21 14.09
N GLY A 36 3.84 0.94 13.68
CA GLY A 36 4.28 1.15 12.29
C GLY A 36 3.47 0.32 11.30
N LEU A 37 3.15 -0.94 11.64
CA LEU A 37 2.32 -1.81 10.81
C LEU A 37 0.92 -1.21 10.63
N ALA A 38 0.26 -0.84 11.74
CA ALA A 38 -1.07 -0.25 11.72
C ALA A 38 -1.11 1.06 10.90
N ILE A 39 -0.11 1.93 11.04
CA ILE A 39 0.00 3.15 10.24
C ILE A 39 0.14 2.82 8.75
N SER A 40 0.99 1.86 8.39
CA SER A 40 1.18 1.46 6.99
C SER A 40 -0.09 0.86 6.38
N MET A 41 -0.81 0.01 7.12
CA MET A 41 -2.09 -0.57 6.70
C MET A 41 -3.16 0.52 6.55
N ALA A 42 -3.21 1.48 7.48
CA ALA A 42 -4.13 2.62 7.37
C ALA A 42 -3.83 3.48 6.14
N ALA A 43 -2.56 3.72 5.83
CA ALA A 43 -2.15 4.44 4.62
C ALA A 43 -2.57 3.70 3.34
N HIS A 44 -2.36 2.37 3.29
CA HIS A 44 -2.81 1.53 2.18
C HIS A 44 -4.34 1.55 2.05
N GLY A 45 -5.07 1.39 3.15
CA GLY A 45 -6.53 1.45 3.15
C GLY A 45 -7.07 2.80 2.69
N ALA A 46 -6.50 3.90 3.17
CA ALA A 46 -6.87 5.25 2.75
C ALA A 46 -6.60 5.47 1.25
N ALA A 47 -5.45 5.02 0.73
CA ALA A 47 -5.12 5.11 -0.69
C ALA A 47 -6.04 4.23 -1.56
N SER A 48 -6.41 3.02 -1.09
CA SER A 48 -7.38 2.15 -1.75
C SER A 48 -8.77 2.80 -1.83
N GLY A 49 -9.23 3.41 -0.73
CA GLY A 49 -10.48 4.18 -0.72
C GLY A 49 -10.44 5.39 -1.65
N PHE A 50 -9.32 6.12 -1.67
CA PHE A 50 -9.12 7.27 -2.56
C PHE A 50 -9.12 6.85 -4.04
N ASP A 51 -8.43 5.77 -4.38
CA ASP A 51 -8.44 5.22 -5.75
C ASP A 51 -9.86 4.79 -6.15
N ALA A 52 -10.58 4.08 -5.29
CA ALA A 52 -11.96 3.68 -5.55
C ALA A 52 -12.90 4.89 -5.79
N TRP A 53 -12.76 5.95 -4.97
CA TRP A 53 -13.55 7.17 -5.11
C TRP A 53 -13.24 7.91 -6.42
N THR A 54 -11.96 8.06 -6.76
CA THR A 54 -11.55 8.76 -7.99
C THR A 54 -11.88 7.96 -9.25
N SER A 55 -11.87 6.62 -9.17
CA SER A 55 -12.24 5.69 -10.22
C SER A 55 -13.75 5.53 -10.41
N TRP A 56 -14.58 5.98 -9.47
CA TRP A 56 -16.03 5.79 -9.52
C TRP A 56 -16.66 6.24 -10.84
N GLY A 57 -17.41 5.33 -11.46
CA GLY A 57 -18.08 5.54 -12.73
C GLY A 57 -17.15 5.58 -13.94
N ARG A 58 -15.84 5.31 -13.84
CA ARG A 58 -14.93 5.25 -14.99
C ARG A 58 -14.93 3.87 -15.65
N PRO A 59 -14.56 3.76 -16.94
CA PRO A 59 -14.34 2.45 -17.57
C PRO A 59 -13.27 1.67 -16.82
N GLU A 60 -13.58 0.42 -16.45
CA GLU A 60 -12.67 -0.47 -15.74
C GLU A 60 -12.25 -1.62 -16.67
N ARG A 61 -10.94 -1.79 -16.85
CA ARG A 61 -10.37 -2.82 -17.75
C ARG A 61 -10.06 -4.10 -17.00
N ASN A 62 -9.88 -4.03 -15.69
CA ASN A 62 -9.66 -5.19 -14.86
C ASN A 62 -10.97 -5.98 -14.74
N VAL A 63 -11.04 -7.14 -15.40
CA VAL A 63 -12.23 -8.00 -15.43
C VAL A 63 -12.69 -8.41 -14.02
N LEU A 64 -11.76 -8.52 -13.06
CA LEU A 64 -12.11 -8.85 -11.68
C LEU A 64 -12.85 -7.69 -11.00
N LEU A 65 -12.42 -6.45 -11.26
CA LEU A 65 -13.01 -5.26 -10.64
C LEU A 65 -14.19 -4.71 -11.43
N ALA A 66 -14.25 -4.89 -12.75
CA ALA A 66 -15.28 -4.32 -13.58
C ALA A 66 -16.69 -4.77 -13.15
N ASP A 67 -17.60 -3.82 -13.12
CA ASP A 67 -19.03 -3.99 -12.88
C ASP A 67 -19.77 -3.36 -14.07
N GLY A 68 -20.22 -4.21 -15.00
CA GLY A 68 -20.77 -3.75 -16.28
C GLY A 68 -19.76 -2.97 -17.15
N GLY A 69 -18.46 -3.27 -17.04
CA GLY A 69 -17.38 -2.58 -17.78
C GLY A 69 -16.94 -1.24 -17.19
N ARG A 70 -17.46 -0.87 -16.01
CA ARG A 70 -17.11 0.35 -15.28
C ARG A 70 -16.74 0.03 -13.84
N PHE A 71 -16.15 1.00 -13.15
CA PHE A 71 -15.93 0.93 -11.71
C PHE A 71 -17.19 1.38 -10.99
N GLY A 72 -17.90 0.44 -10.37
CA GLY A 72 -19.16 0.67 -9.66
C GLY A 72 -19.09 0.24 -8.19
N ALA A 73 -20.27 0.09 -7.58
CA ALA A 73 -20.38 -0.37 -6.21
C ALA A 73 -19.79 -1.79 -6.04
N GLY A 74 -20.06 -2.70 -6.98
CA GLY A 74 -19.47 -4.04 -6.96
C GLY A 74 -17.95 -4.01 -7.03
N SER A 75 -17.37 -3.10 -7.80
CA SER A 75 -15.93 -2.88 -7.90
C SER A 75 -15.32 -2.42 -6.58
N ALA A 76 -15.96 -1.45 -5.92
CA ALA A 76 -15.50 -0.94 -4.63
C ALA A 76 -15.57 -2.02 -3.53
N TYR A 77 -16.63 -2.82 -3.50
CA TYR A 77 -16.74 -3.95 -2.56
C TYR A 77 -15.62 -4.99 -2.78
N LYS A 78 -15.34 -5.36 -4.03
CA LYS A 78 -14.25 -6.29 -4.35
C LYS A 78 -12.89 -5.71 -3.96
N ASN A 79 -12.66 -4.42 -4.23
CA ASN A 79 -11.42 -3.73 -3.84
C ASN A 79 -11.24 -3.73 -2.31
N ALA A 80 -12.28 -3.36 -1.56
CA ALA A 80 -12.27 -3.39 -0.10
C ALA A 80 -12.05 -4.82 0.44
N GLY A 81 -12.65 -5.84 -0.19
CA GLY A 81 -12.46 -7.24 0.17
C GLY A 81 -11.02 -7.71 -0.04
N MET A 82 -10.39 -7.35 -1.16
CA MET A 82 -8.98 -7.66 -1.42
C MET A 82 -8.05 -6.98 -0.41
N PHE A 83 -8.30 -5.71 -0.09
CA PHE A 83 -7.55 -4.99 0.94
C PHE A 83 -7.69 -5.66 2.32
N ALA A 84 -8.91 -6.00 2.73
CA ALA A 84 -9.18 -6.65 4.01
C ALA A 84 -8.52 -8.04 4.09
N GLY A 85 -8.59 -8.82 3.00
CA GLY A 85 -7.95 -10.12 2.90
C GLY A 85 -6.42 -10.04 3.00
N ALA A 86 -5.79 -9.13 2.25
CA ALA A 86 -4.35 -8.89 2.32
C ALA A 86 -3.92 -8.44 3.73
N SER A 87 -4.65 -7.51 4.33
CA SER A 87 -4.44 -7.01 5.69
C SER A 87 -4.51 -8.12 6.74
N LEU A 88 -5.49 -9.02 6.62
CA LEU A 88 -5.63 -10.15 7.55
C LEU A 88 -4.44 -11.11 7.44
N VAL A 89 -4.04 -11.48 6.22
CA VAL A 89 -2.89 -12.36 5.98
C VAL A 89 -1.62 -11.72 6.56
N GLU A 90 -1.44 -10.41 6.34
CA GLU A 90 -0.31 -9.65 6.88
C GLU A 90 -0.26 -9.74 8.42
N VAL A 91 -1.37 -9.47 9.10
CA VAL A 91 -1.45 -9.56 10.57
C VAL A 91 -1.14 -10.98 11.05
N LEU A 92 -1.66 -12.02 10.39
CA LEU A 92 -1.38 -13.41 10.74
C LEU A 92 0.10 -13.77 10.55
N VAL A 93 0.70 -13.33 9.46
CA VAL A 93 2.12 -13.56 9.15
C VAL A 93 3.02 -12.85 10.17
N VAL A 94 2.76 -11.57 10.47
CA VAL A 94 3.53 -10.83 11.49
C VAL A 94 3.33 -11.43 12.89
N LYS A 95 2.10 -11.82 13.24
CA LYS A 95 1.81 -12.44 14.54
C LYS A 95 2.53 -13.78 14.70
N LYS A 96 2.52 -14.63 13.67
CA LYS A 96 3.11 -15.97 13.71
C LYS A 96 4.64 -15.92 13.59
N TRP A 97 5.17 -15.10 12.66
CA TRP A 97 6.58 -15.16 12.23
C TRP A 97 7.39 -13.92 12.63
N GLY A 98 6.76 -12.79 12.95
CA GLY A 98 7.44 -11.53 13.24
C GLY A 98 8.36 -11.57 14.46
N LYS A 99 8.08 -12.44 15.45
CA LYS A 99 9.00 -12.67 16.58
C LYS A 99 10.30 -13.36 16.15
N ARG A 100 10.21 -14.32 15.23
CA ARG A 100 11.36 -15.09 14.74
C ARG A 100 12.12 -14.35 13.63
N HIS A 101 11.41 -13.53 12.86
CA HIS A 101 11.91 -12.84 11.69
C HIS A 101 11.45 -11.38 11.69
N PRO A 102 12.14 -10.48 12.42
CA PRO A 102 11.74 -9.06 12.54
C PRO A 102 11.70 -8.30 11.22
N TRP A 103 12.41 -8.80 10.20
CA TRP A 103 12.39 -8.25 8.85
C TRP A 103 11.03 -8.41 8.16
N VAL A 104 10.21 -9.40 8.56
CA VAL A 104 8.86 -9.64 8.01
C VAL A 104 7.97 -8.42 8.25
N THR A 105 7.97 -7.88 9.47
CA THR A 105 7.18 -6.69 9.80
C THR A 105 7.60 -5.49 8.95
N ARG A 106 8.90 -5.30 8.73
CA ARG A 106 9.42 -4.21 7.89
C ARG A 106 9.04 -4.40 6.43
N ALA A 107 9.13 -5.63 5.91
CA ALA A 107 8.71 -5.95 4.55
C ALA A 107 7.22 -5.65 4.33
N CYS A 108 6.36 -6.04 5.27
CA CYS A 108 4.94 -5.72 5.25
C CYS A 108 4.66 -4.21 5.27
N GLN A 109 5.35 -3.47 6.14
CA GLN A 109 5.23 -2.01 6.20
C GLN A 109 5.63 -1.34 4.88
N ILE A 110 6.78 -1.74 4.31
CA ILE A 110 7.26 -1.22 3.03
C ILE A 110 6.24 -1.55 1.93
N ALA A 111 5.77 -2.79 1.86
CA ALA A 111 4.78 -3.21 0.86
C ALA A 111 3.49 -2.37 0.94
N ASN A 112 2.98 -2.10 2.15
CA ASN A 112 1.81 -1.25 2.34
C ASN A 112 2.04 0.19 1.88
N PHE A 113 3.18 0.79 2.20
CA PHE A 113 3.50 2.14 1.72
C PHE A 113 3.69 2.19 0.21
N THR A 114 4.32 1.17 -0.39
CA THR A 114 4.45 1.06 -1.85
C THR A 114 3.08 0.94 -2.51
N ALA A 115 2.21 0.07 -2.01
CA ALA A 115 0.84 -0.08 -2.51
C ALA A 115 0.05 1.23 -2.37
N ALA A 116 0.16 1.90 -1.21
CA ALA A 116 -0.46 3.19 -0.97
C ALA A 116 -0.01 4.25 -2.00
N GLY A 117 1.30 4.33 -2.25
CA GLY A 117 1.86 5.26 -3.24
C GLY A 117 1.37 4.97 -4.66
N MET A 118 1.29 3.71 -5.05
CA MET A 118 0.78 3.30 -6.37
C MET A 118 -0.70 3.67 -6.54
N LEU A 119 -1.53 3.36 -5.56
CA LEU A 119 -2.97 3.66 -5.58
C LEU A 119 -3.24 5.16 -5.54
N ALA A 120 -2.52 5.90 -4.69
CA ALA A 120 -2.62 7.36 -4.65
C ALA A 120 -2.21 8.00 -6.00
N SER A 121 -1.14 7.49 -6.63
CA SER A 121 -0.71 7.94 -7.96
C SER A 121 -1.76 7.66 -9.03
N ALA A 122 -2.37 6.48 -9.02
CA ALA A 122 -3.48 6.13 -9.90
C ALA A 122 -4.68 7.08 -9.69
N GLY A 123 -5.06 7.35 -8.45
CA GLY A 123 -6.14 8.27 -8.13
C GLY A 123 -5.87 9.71 -8.57
N VAL A 124 -4.65 10.21 -8.42
CA VAL A 124 -4.25 11.53 -8.93
C VAL A 124 -4.30 11.58 -10.46
N SER A 125 -3.83 10.52 -11.14
CA SER A 125 -3.94 10.40 -12.60
C SER A 125 -5.41 10.40 -13.05
N ASN A 126 -6.30 9.76 -12.27
CA ASN A 126 -7.73 9.81 -12.50
C ASN A 126 -8.28 11.23 -12.36
N LEU A 127 -7.98 11.94 -11.27
CA LEU A 127 -8.44 13.33 -11.09
C LEU A 127 -7.99 14.25 -12.23
N ARG A 128 -6.76 14.10 -12.73
CA ARG A 128 -6.25 14.89 -13.85
C ARG A 128 -6.99 14.64 -15.18
N ARG A 129 -7.61 13.47 -15.33
CA ARG A 129 -8.36 13.06 -16.52
C ARG A 129 -9.88 13.11 -16.32
N ARG A 130 -10.37 13.76 -15.25
CA ARG A 130 -11.79 14.08 -15.10
C ARG A 130 -12.09 15.36 -15.87
#